data_AF-A0A257N0J2-F1
#
_entry.id   AF-A0A257N0J2-F1
#
_cell.length_a   1.000
_cell.length_b   1.000
_cell.length_c   1.000
_cell.angle_alpha   90.00
_cell.angle_beta   90.00
_cell.angle_gamma   90.00
#
_symmetry.space_group_name_H-M   'P 1'
#
loop_
_entity.id
_entity.type
_entity.pdbx_description
1 polymer ?
#
loop_
_entity_poly.entity_id
_entity_poly.type
_entity_poly.pdbx_seq_one_letter_code
_entity_poly.pdbx_strand_id
1 'polypeptide(L)'
;MITLRSICLFSALFFTVLPPCAAATPNTHIYVIVSLVDNVSQGIVPVPAQIGNGNDPRSNLYWGALYGVKTFLSKANGWRKLGCEQDISDTIMERCEFAWEDKLTVTADAYRGSRIDQAMLDFMQQAATPPNATKREMVVFIGHDGLMDAQNQPIIERFPKHAGHDKQAVVLACMSEEFFSKHLLAAGSKPVVTTFSFMAPEAYVLEAVARGFANQASEAELRSSAGTAYAKYQRISAKAGKAVFGANNQTGPIRLSLR
;
A
#
# COMPACT_ATOMS: atom_id res chain seq x y z
N MET A 1 -18.66 74.88 -35.30
CA MET A 1 -19.61 73.78 -35.06
C MET A 1 -19.04 72.51 -35.67
N ILE A 2 -18.72 71.51 -34.81
CA ILE A 2 -18.70 70.03 -34.98
C ILE A 2 -17.98 69.48 -36.25
N THR A 3 -17.04 68.53 -36.23
CA THR A 3 -16.95 67.25 -35.49
C THR A 3 -15.51 66.73 -35.44
N LEU A 4 -15.03 66.39 -34.24
CA LEU A 4 -13.83 65.61 -33.98
C LEU A 4 -14.11 64.13 -34.26
N ARG A 5 -13.41 63.51 -35.20
CA ARG A 5 -13.53 62.06 -35.50
C ARG A 5 -12.68 61.27 -34.50
N SER A 6 -13.34 60.66 -33.51
CA SER A 6 -12.72 59.68 -32.61
C SER A 6 -12.45 58.38 -33.35
N ILE A 7 -11.18 57.98 -33.43
CA ILE A 7 -10.76 56.67 -33.92
C ILE A 7 -10.66 55.75 -32.69
N CYS A 8 -11.65 54.88 -32.49
CA CYS A 8 -11.59 53.82 -31.49
C CYS A 8 -10.78 52.64 -32.05
N LEU A 9 -9.54 52.48 -31.57
CA LEU A 9 -8.74 51.27 -31.77
C LEU A 9 -9.26 50.17 -30.82
N PHE A 10 -10.04 49.23 -31.36
CA PHE A 10 -10.37 47.99 -30.67
C PHE A 10 -9.16 47.05 -30.70
N SER A 11 -8.41 47.00 -29.60
CA SER A 11 -7.38 45.98 -29.40
C SER A 11 -8.05 44.64 -29.08
N ALA A 12 -8.18 43.78 -30.08
CA ALA A 12 -8.68 42.42 -29.90
C ALA A 12 -7.62 41.58 -29.15
N LEU A 13 -7.78 41.43 -27.83
CA LEU A 13 -7.02 40.45 -27.05
C LEU A 13 -7.52 39.04 -27.43
N PHE A 14 -6.76 38.35 -28.27
CA PHE A 14 -6.90 36.90 -28.46
C PHE A 14 -6.41 36.19 -27.19
N PHE A 15 -7.33 35.85 -26.29
CA PHE A 15 -7.06 34.86 -25.24
C PHE A 15 -7.03 33.47 -25.90
N THR A 16 -5.84 32.99 -26.22
CA THR A 16 -5.63 31.58 -26.59
C THR A 16 -5.82 30.73 -25.34
N VAL A 17 -7.01 30.18 -25.15
CA VAL A 17 -7.28 29.16 -24.13
C VAL A 17 -6.58 27.88 -24.60
N LEU A 18 -5.37 27.65 -24.10
CA LEU A 18 -4.69 26.37 -24.28
C LEU A 18 -5.53 25.28 -23.60
N PRO A 19 -5.84 24.17 -24.29
CA PRO A 19 -6.52 23.04 -23.67
C PRO A 19 -5.67 22.57 -22.47
N PRO A 20 -6.26 22.27 -21.31
CA PRO A 20 -5.52 21.63 -20.24
C PRO A 20 -4.92 20.34 -20.79
N CYS A 21 -3.59 20.27 -20.77
CA CYS A 21 -2.87 19.05 -21.12
C CYS A 21 -3.39 17.95 -20.20
N ALA A 22 -4.14 17.00 -20.76
CA ALA A 22 -4.58 15.83 -20.02
C ALA A 22 -3.32 15.05 -19.65
N ALA A 23 -2.86 15.20 -18.40
CA ALA A 23 -1.74 14.43 -17.90
C ALA A 23 -2.11 12.96 -18.03
N ALA A 24 -1.31 12.20 -18.79
CA ALA A 24 -1.51 10.78 -18.96
C ALA A 24 -1.53 10.12 -17.58
N THR A 25 -2.58 9.34 -17.29
CA THR A 25 -2.65 8.61 -16.04
C THR A 25 -1.44 7.65 -15.98
N PRO A 26 -0.69 7.60 -14.87
CA PRO A 26 0.45 6.72 -14.78
C PRO A 26 0.03 5.26 -15.04
N ASN A 27 0.83 4.54 -15.83
CA ASN A 27 0.58 3.11 -16.09
C ASN A 27 0.99 2.20 -14.91
N THR A 28 1.42 2.78 -13.78
CA THR A 28 1.78 2.05 -12.56
C THR A 28 0.76 2.31 -11.47
N HIS A 29 0.27 1.24 -10.84
CA HIS A 29 -0.76 1.33 -9.80
C HIS A 29 -0.48 0.35 -8.64
N ILE A 30 -0.81 0.78 -7.42
CA ILE A 30 -0.77 -0.08 -6.23
C ILE A 30 -2.15 -0.11 -5.56
N TYR A 31 -2.67 -1.30 -5.33
CA TYR A 31 -3.82 -1.52 -4.45
C TYR A 31 -3.32 -1.81 -3.03
N VAL A 32 -3.74 -1.04 -2.04
CA VAL A 32 -3.38 -1.20 -0.63
C VAL A 32 -4.61 -1.58 0.18
N ILE A 33 -4.57 -2.77 0.78
CA ILE A 33 -5.57 -3.23 1.72
C ILE A 33 -5.01 -3.01 3.12
N VAL A 34 -5.66 -2.17 3.92
CA VAL A 34 -5.28 -1.87 5.30
C VAL A 34 -6.31 -2.48 6.24
N SER A 35 -5.93 -3.53 6.96
CA SER A 35 -6.75 -4.04 8.06
C SER A 35 -6.55 -3.13 9.27
N LEU A 36 -7.58 -2.36 9.65
CA LEU A 36 -7.49 -1.46 10.80
C LEU A 36 -7.20 -2.24 12.09
N VAL A 37 -6.37 -1.69 12.97
CA VAL A 37 -6.11 -2.29 14.29
C VAL A 37 -7.39 -2.37 15.09
N ASP A 38 -7.67 -3.51 15.70
CA ASP A 38 -8.79 -3.65 16.63
C ASP A 38 -8.43 -4.49 17.86
N ASN A 39 -8.35 -3.82 19.02
CA ASN A 39 -8.02 -4.46 20.30
C ASN A 39 -9.05 -5.52 20.74
N VAL A 40 -10.26 -5.50 20.17
CA VAL A 40 -11.39 -6.35 20.61
C VAL A 40 -11.45 -7.64 19.81
N SER A 41 -11.35 -7.56 18.48
CA SER A 41 -11.58 -8.72 17.60
C SER A 41 -10.30 -9.41 17.13
N GLN A 42 -9.15 -8.75 17.20
CA GLN A 42 -7.87 -9.29 16.73
C GLN A 42 -7.07 -9.86 17.91
N GLY A 43 -6.34 -10.95 17.68
CA GLY A 43 -5.47 -11.59 18.68
C GLY A 43 -4.19 -10.82 19.02
N ILE A 44 -4.22 -9.48 18.91
CA ILE A 44 -3.07 -8.60 19.11
C ILE A 44 -2.82 -8.33 20.58
N VAL A 45 -1.58 -7.94 20.90
CA VAL A 45 -1.30 -7.21 22.13
C VAL A 45 -1.98 -5.84 22.02
N PRO A 46 -2.90 -5.49 22.94
CA PRO A 46 -3.67 -4.25 22.81
C PRO A 46 -2.76 -3.01 22.75
N VAL A 47 -3.07 -2.13 21.81
CA VAL A 47 -2.47 -0.79 21.73
C VAL A 47 -3.36 0.21 22.49
N PRO A 48 -2.93 1.47 22.73
CA PRO A 48 -3.80 2.47 23.34
C PRO A 48 -5.16 2.58 22.63
N ALA A 49 -6.25 2.60 23.40
CA ALA A 49 -7.63 2.47 22.88
C ALA A 49 -7.97 3.46 21.76
N GLN A 50 -7.41 4.67 21.80
CA GLN A 50 -7.61 5.69 20.76
C GLN A 50 -7.13 5.22 19.37
N ILE A 51 -6.03 4.48 19.29
CA ILE A 51 -5.43 4.03 18.03
C ILE A 51 -5.72 2.55 17.71
N GLY A 52 -6.36 1.84 18.66
CA GLY A 52 -6.72 0.42 18.56
C GLY A 52 -8.22 0.15 18.40
N ASN A 53 -8.98 1.15 17.93
CA ASN A 53 -10.41 0.99 17.61
C ASN A 53 -10.57 0.70 16.11
N GLY A 54 -10.99 -0.53 15.77
CA GLY A 54 -11.18 -0.97 14.39
C GLY A 54 -12.36 -0.33 13.66
N ASN A 55 -13.16 0.48 14.37
CA ASN A 55 -14.29 1.23 13.83
C ASN A 55 -14.02 2.74 13.74
N ASP A 56 -12.82 3.21 14.08
CA ASP A 56 -12.45 4.63 13.99
C ASP A 56 -11.24 4.81 13.04
N PRO A 57 -11.48 4.92 11.71
CA PRO A 57 -10.39 5.13 10.76
C PRO A 57 -9.60 6.42 11.04
N ARG A 58 -10.22 7.45 11.65
CA ARG A 58 -9.58 8.76 11.82
C ARG A 58 -8.39 8.70 12.77
N SER A 59 -8.44 7.88 13.81
CA SER A 59 -7.36 7.73 14.79
C SER A 59 -6.63 6.40 14.70
N ASN A 60 -7.11 5.44 13.90
CA ASN A 60 -6.51 4.10 13.85
C ASN A 60 -5.02 4.11 13.50
N LEU A 61 -4.24 3.27 14.19
CA LEU A 61 -2.79 3.18 14.08
C LEU A 61 -2.30 3.00 12.63
N TYR A 62 -2.97 2.17 11.84
CA TYR A 62 -2.53 1.86 10.47
C TYR A 62 -3.12 2.79 9.40
N TRP A 63 -4.02 3.71 9.77
CA TRP A 63 -4.73 4.58 8.81
C TRP A 63 -4.61 6.07 9.11
N GLY A 64 -5.33 6.54 10.14
CA GLY A 64 -5.44 7.96 10.45
C GLY A 64 -4.45 8.49 11.49
N ALA A 65 -3.80 7.61 12.26
CA ALA A 65 -2.72 8.01 13.17
C ALA A 65 -1.48 8.53 12.42
N LEU A 66 -0.50 9.06 13.16
CA LEU A 66 0.69 9.75 12.64
C LEU A 66 1.35 9.06 11.42
N TYR A 67 1.62 7.76 11.54
CA TYR A 67 2.26 6.95 10.49
C TYR A 67 1.28 6.00 9.79
N GLY A 68 -0.02 6.20 9.97
CA GLY A 68 -1.05 5.48 9.22
C GLY A 68 -1.06 5.88 7.75
N VAL A 69 -1.54 4.99 6.88
CA VAL A 69 -1.45 5.13 5.41
C VAL A 69 -2.03 6.45 4.92
N LYS A 70 -3.26 6.78 5.31
CA LYS A 70 -3.91 8.02 4.90
C LYS A 70 -3.13 9.24 5.37
N THR A 71 -2.76 9.30 6.64
CA THR A 71 -2.10 10.47 7.22
C THR A 71 -0.69 10.66 6.70
N PHE A 72 0.07 9.58 6.56
CA PHE A 72 1.47 9.63 6.15
C PHE A 72 1.60 9.98 4.66
N LEU A 73 0.90 9.25 3.77
CA LEU A 73 0.98 9.52 2.33
C LEU A 73 0.42 10.90 1.97
N SER A 74 -0.55 11.43 2.71
CA SER A 74 -1.03 12.81 2.52
C SER A 74 0.04 13.89 2.78
N LYS A 75 1.11 13.57 3.51
CA LYS A 75 2.15 14.52 3.95
C LYS A 75 3.52 14.20 3.36
N ALA A 76 3.71 13.02 2.79
CA ALA A 76 4.98 12.59 2.23
C ALA A 76 5.37 13.45 1.01
N ASN A 77 6.66 13.74 0.86
CA ASN A 77 7.15 14.66 -0.17
C ASN A 77 6.79 14.18 -1.59
N GLY A 78 6.24 15.03 -2.44
CA GLY A 78 5.86 14.66 -3.81
C GLY A 78 4.62 13.75 -3.92
N TRP A 79 4.01 13.36 -2.80
CA TRP A 79 2.71 12.70 -2.78
C TRP A 79 1.58 13.71 -2.75
N ARG A 80 0.48 13.36 -3.40
CA ARG A 80 -0.76 14.12 -3.38
C ARG A 80 -1.92 13.19 -3.14
N LYS A 81 -2.76 13.53 -2.16
CA LYS A 81 -4.06 12.89 -1.98
C LYS A 81 -5.02 13.42 -3.05
N LEU A 82 -5.55 12.52 -3.88
CA LEU A 82 -6.48 12.82 -4.96
C LEU A 82 -7.92 12.93 -4.44
N GLY A 83 -8.28 12.11 -3.46
CA GLY A 83 -9.59 12.11 -2.83
C GLY A 83 -9.71 11.02 -1.77
N CYS A 84 -10.73 11.12 -0.92
CA CYS A 84 -11.17 10.00 -0.11
C CYS A 84 -12.70 9.96 -0.11
N GLU A 85 -13.24 8.76 -0.07
CA GLU A 85 -14.65 8.47 0.06
C GLU A 85 -14.85 7.63 1.32
N GLN A 86 -15.85 8.00 2.12
CA GLN A 86 -16.18 7.35 3.39
C GLN A 86 -17.41 6.46 3.21
N ASP A 87 -17.63 5.54 4.15
CA ASP A 87 -18.82 4.68 4.18
C ASP A 87 -19.00 3.84 2.90
N ILE A 88 -17.89 3.34 2.33
CA ILE A 88 -17.87 2.53 1.11
C ILE A 88 -18.75 1.28 1.25
N SER A 89 -18.62 0.58 2.38
CA SER A 89 -19.45 -0.57 2.72
C SER A 89 -19.43 -0.87 4.22
N ASP A 90 -20.09 -1.97 4.63
CA ASP A 90 -19.99 -2.51 5.98
C ASP A 90 -18.55 -2.96 6.34
N THR A 91 -17.75 -3.26 5.32
CA THR A 91 -16.42 -3.86 5.40
C THR A 91 -15.32 -2.83 5.18
N ILE A 92 -15.45 -1.99 4.13
CA ILE A 92 -14.49 -0.94 3.79
C ILE A 92 -15.04 0.38 4.32
N MET A 93 -14.36 0.97 5.29
CA MET A 93 -14.82 2.18 5.98
C MET A 93 -14.43 3.47 5.24
N GLU A 94 -13.28 3.46 4.59
CA GLU A 94 -12.77 4.60 3.84
C GLU A 94 -11.86 4.11 2.71
N ARG A 95 -12.03 4.69 1.52
CA ARG A 95 -11.12 4.52 0.38
C ARG A 95 -10.44 5.85 0.10
N CYS A 96 -9.13 5.85 -0.07
CA CYS A 96 -8.37 7.04 -0.47
C CYS A 96 -7.53 6.77 -1.70
N GLU A 97 -7.49 7.75 -2.59
CA GLU A 97 -6.69 7.75 -3.80
C GLU A 97 -5.50 8.70 -3.64
N PHE A 98 -4.31 8.25 -4.03
CA PHE A 98 -3.08 9.03 -3.99
C PHE A 98 -2.33 8.96 -5.32
N ALA A 99 -1.55 10.00 -5.60
CA ALA A 99 -0.55 9.99 -6.67
C ALA A 99 0.82 10.36 -6.09
N TRP A 100 1.86 9.71 -6.60
CA TRP A 100 3.23 10.14 -6.42
C TRP A 100 3.79 10.61 -7.76
N GLU A 101 4.03 11.93 -7.85
CA GLU A 101 4.42 12.59 -9.11
C GLU A 101 3.45 12.20 -10.26
N ASP A 102 3.97 12.02 -11.47
CA ASP A 102 3.29 11.45 -12.63
C ASP A 102 3.64 9.96 -12.86
N LYS A 103 4.19 9.30 -11.83
CA LYS A 103 4.75 7.94 -11.95
C LYS A 103 3.85 6.84 -11.40
N LEU A 104 3.06 7.14 -10.38
CA LEU A 104 2.34 6.13 -9.61
C LEU A 104 1.00 6.66 -9.10
N THR A 105 0.00 5.79 -9.13
CA THR A 105 -1.25 5.96 -8.38
C THR A 105 -1.42 4.86 -7.34
N VAL A 106 -2.13 5.16 -6.26
CA VAL A 106 -2.41 4.23 -5.16
C VAL A 106 -3.87 4.34 -4.75
N THR A 107 -4.61 3.23 -4.84
CA THR A 107 -5.91 3.06 -4.19
C THR A 107 -5.67 2.37 -2.86
N ALA A 108 -6.04 3.00 -1.74
CA ALA A 108 -5.90 2.44 -0.42
C ALA A 108 -7.26 2.31 0.28
N ASP A 109 -7.55 1.13 0.81
CA ASP A 109 -8.81 0.79 1.48
C ASP A 109 -8.57 0.49 2.96
N ALA A 110 -9.31 1.20 3.83
CA ALA A 110 -9.37 0.95 5.26
C ALA A 110 -10.47 -0.06 5.57
N TYR A 111 -10.10 -1.31 5.82
CA TYR A 111 -11.01 -2.37 6.23
C TYR A 111 -11.28 -2.27 7.73
N ARG A 112 -12.56 -2.36 8.10
CA ARG A 112 -13.00 -2.43 9.50
C ARG A 112 -12.21 -3.51 10.23
N GLY A 113 -11.66 -3.20 11.40
CA GLY A 113 -10.71 -4.10 12.06
C GLY A 113 -11.29 -5.46 12.43
N SER A 114 -12.60 -5.53 12.71
CA SER A 114 -13.34 -6.78 12.93
C SER A 114 -13.59 -7.62 11.67
N ARG A 115 -13.12 -7.16 10.50
CA ARG A 115 -13.24 -7.81 9.20
C ARG A 115 -11.87 -8.11 8.59
N ILE A 116 -10.88 -8.40 9.44
CA ILE A 116 -9.53 -8.82 9.01
C ILE A 116 -9.55 -10.08 8.15
N ASP A 117 -10.50 -10.97 8.40
CA ASP A 117 -10.78 -12.14 7.57
C ASP A 117 -11.08 -11.73 6.12
N GLN A 118 -12.03 -10.81 5.94
CA GLN A 118 -12.41 -10.32 4.62
C GLN A 118 -11.28 -9.51 3.97
N ALA A 119 -10.53 -8.72 4.76
CA ALA A 119 -9.36 -8.01 4.27
C ALA A 119 -8.29 -8.97 3.70
N MET A 120 -8.03 -10.09 4.38
CA MET A 120 -7.11 -11.11 3.88
C MET A 120 -7.64 -11.81 2.62
N LEU A 121 -8.94 -12.14 2.58
CA LEU A 121 -9.56 -12.74 1.39
C LEU A 121 -9.46 -11.82 0.17
N ASP A 122 -9.84 -10.55 0.32
CA ASP A 122 -9.84 -9.59 -0.78
C ASP A 122 -8.40 -9.29 -1.24
N PHE A 123 -7.45 -9.21 -0.29
CA PHE A 123 -6.02 -9.13 -0.63
C PHE A 123 -5.57 -10.34 -1.46
N MET A 124 -5.89 -11.55 -1.03
CA MET A 124 -5.51 -12.77 -1.75
C MET A 124 -6.19 -12.87 -3.13
N GLN A 125 -7.44 -12.41 -3.25
CA GLN A 125 -8.16 -12.34 -4.53
C GLN A 125 -7.51 -11.33 -5.50
N GLN A 126 -7.10 -10.17 -4.98
CA GLN A 126 -6.38 -9.17 -5.76
C GLN A 126 -5.00 -9.66 -6.17
N ALA A 127 -4.31 -10.39 -5.29
CA ALA A 127 -3.05 -11.04 -5.59
C ALA A 127 -3.21 -12.09 -6.69
N ALA A 128 -4.29 -12.87 -6.69
CA ALA A 128 -4.54 -13.92 -7.69
C ALA A 128 -5.04 -13.42 -9.04
N THR A 129 -5.43 -12.15 -9.13
CA THR A 129 -5.86 -11.56 -10.39
C THR A 129 -4.62 -11.24 -11.23
N PRO A 130 -4.46 -11.76 -12.47
CA PRO A 130 -3.31 -11.42 -13.30
C PRO A 130 -3.21 -9.90 -13.55
N PRO A 131 -1.99 -9.34 -13.66
CA PRO A 131 -1.83 -7.90 -13.91
C PRO A 131 -2.32 -7.56 -15.32
N ASN A 132 -2.83 -6.34 -15.50
CA ASN A 132 -3.20 -5.85 -16.82
C ASN A 132 -1.96 -5.77 -17.75
N ALA A 133 -2.08 -6.22 -19.00
CA ALA A 133 -0.95 -6.25 -19.95
C ALA A 133 -0.32 -4.86 -20.23
N THR A 134 -1.07 -3.78 -20.03
CA THR A 134 -0.61 -2.39 -20.25
C THR A 134 -0.35 -1.62 -18.96
N LYS A 135 -0.60 -2.22 -17.78
CA LYS A 135 -0.36 -1.57 -16.47
C LYS A 135 0.55 -2.42 -15.59
N ARG A 136 1.47 -1.76 -14.88
CA ARG A 136 2.28 -2.38 -13.85
C ARG A 136 1.55 -2.29 -12.52
N GLU A 137 1.15 -3.43 -11.97
CA GLU A 137 0.32 -3.49 -10.77
C GLU A 137 1.01 -4.22 -9.61
N MET A 138 0.82 -3.70 -8.40
CA MET A 138 1.22 -4.34 -7.15
C MET A 138 0.05 -4.31 -6.17
N VAL A 139 -0.03 -5.34 -5.32
CA VAL A 139 -0.98 -5.37 -4.22
C VAL A 139 -0.23 -5.40 -2.89
N VAL A 140 -0.72 -4.66 -1.90
CA VAL A 140 -0.11 -4.55 -0.58
C VAL A 140 -1.14 -4.83 0.50
N PHE A 141 -0.81 -5.69 1.45
CA PHE A 141 -1.54 -5.82 2.71
C PHE A 141 -0.78 -5.13 3.84
N ILE A 142 -1.48 -4.39 4.68
CA ILE A 142 -0.93 -3.73 5.87
C ILE A 142 -1.83 -4.01 7.06
N GLY A 143 -1.26 -4.53 8.14
CA GLY A 143 -1.97 -4.64 9.40
C GLY A 143 -1.44 -5.73 10.31
N HIS A 144 -2.31 -6.19 11.22
CA HIS A 144 -2.07 -7.42 11.96
C HIS A 144 -1.98 -8.62 11.00
N ASP A 145 -1.14 -9.60 11.31
CA ASP A 145 -1.13 -10.86 10.59
C ASP A 145 -2.30 -11.72 11.11
N GLY A 146 -3.44 -11.62 10.43
CA GLY A 146 -4.64 -12.36 10.82
C GLY A 146 -4.44 -13.87 10.79
N LEU A 147 -3.49 -14.41 10.01
CA LEU A 147 -3.20 -15.85 10.00
C LEU A 147 -2.50 -16.30 11.28
N MET A 148 -1.90 -15.40 12.06
CA MET A 148 -1.41 -15.73 13.39
C MET A 148 -2.54 -16.04 14.39
N ASP A 149 -3.76 -15.58 14.13
CA ASP A 149 -4.91 -15.83 15.00
C ASP A 149 -5.51 -17.20 14.67
N ALA A 150 -5.56 -18.10 15.67
CA ALA A 150 -6.09 -19.45 15.49
C ALA A 150 -7.52 -19.48 14.90
N GLN A 151 -8.35 -18.49 15.24
CA GLN A 151 -9.72 -18.34 14.72
C GLN A 151 -9.78 -18.12 13.21
N ASN A 152 -8.73 -17.55 12.61
CA ASN A 152 -8.68 -17.22 11.19
C ASN A 152 -8.07 -18.35 10.34
N GLN A 153 -7.40 -19.35 10.94
CA GLN A 153 -6.75 -20.45 10.21
C GLN A 153 -7.64 -21.14 9.15
N PRO A 154 -8.95 -21.39 9.39
CA PRO A 154 -9.82 -21.98 8.37
C PRO A 154 -9.97 -21.15 7.09
N ILE A 155 -9.66 -19.84 7.11
CA ILE A 155 -9.79 -18.97 5.94
C ILE A 155 -8.88 -19.36 4.78
N ILE A 156 -7.76 -20.03 5.10
CA ILE A 156 -6.76 -20.48 4.12
C ILE A 156 -7.39 -21.40 3.06
N GLU A 157 -8.40 -22.19 3.44
CA GLU A 157 -9.10 -23.08 2.52
C GLU A 157 -9.85 -22.33 1.41
N ARG A 158 -10.17 -21.06 1.64
CA ARG A 158 -10.86 -20.17 0.70
C ARG A 158 -9.88 -19.35 -0.14
N PHE A 159 -8.57 -19.42 0.12
CA PHE A 159 -7.59 -18.69 -0.66
C PHE A 159 -7.53 -19.23 -2.09
N PRO A 160 -7.49 -18.35 -3.10
CA PRO A 160 -7.46 -18.74 -4.49
C PRO A 160 -6.17 -19.48 -4.83
N LYS A 161 -6.28 -20.38 -5.81
CA LYS A 161 -5.15 -21.00 -6.48
C LYS A 161 -5.21 -20.62 -7.95
N HIS A 162 -4.11 -20.13 -8.50
CA HIS A 162 -4.06 -19.65 -9.88
C HIS A 162 -2.72 -20.00 -10.53
N ALA A 163 -2.70 -20.10 -11.85
CA ALA A 163 -1.45 -20.18 -12.60
C ALA A 163 -0.56 -18.96 -12.33
N GLY A 164 0.75 -19.19 -12.27
CA GLY A 164 1.74 -18.15 -11.98
C GLY A 164 1.69 -16.98 -12.95
N HIS A 165 1.83 -15.77 -12.41
CA HIS A 165 1.86 -14.51 -13.13
C HIS A 165 2.75 -13.49 -12.41
N ASP A 166 3.01 -12.35 -13.04
CA ASP A 166 4.03 -11.41 -12.58
C ASP A 166 3.54 -10.32 -11.61
N LYS A 167 2.27 -10.34 -11.18
CA LYS A 167 1.76 -9.39 -10.18
C LYS A 167 2.56 -9.50 -8.88
N GLN A 168 3.13 -8.38 -8.45
CA GLN A 168 3.92 -8.31 -7.22
C GLN A 168 3.00 -8.12 -6.01
N ALA A 169 3.28 -8.86 -4.94
CA ALA A 169 2.57 -8.80 -3.68
C ALA A 169 3.51 -8.39 -2.54
N VAL A 170 3.00 -7.55 -1.65
CA VAL A 170 3.71 -7.09 -0.45
C VAL A 170 2.83 -7.32 0.77
N VAL A 171 3.42 -7.79 1.86
CA VAL A 171 2.70 -7.97 3.14
C VAL A 171 3.48 -7.32 4.26
N LEU A 172 2.98 -6.20 4.75
CA LEU A 172 3.49 -5.50 5.93
C LEU A 172 2.66 -5.92 7.13
N ALA A 173 3.03 -7.06 7.71
CA ALA A 173 2.46 -7.62 8.93
C ALA A 173 3.55 -8.40 9.66
N CYS A 174 3.33 -8.82 10.90
CA CYS A 174 4.29 -9.62 11.66
C CYS A 174 4.52 -10.99 11.04
N MET A 175 5.77 -11.44 10.90
CA MET A 175 6.11 -12.80 10.42
C MET A 175 5.48 -13.17 9.05
N SER A 176 5.20 -12.18 8.20
CA SER A 176 4.36 -12.40 7.02
C SER A 176 4.98 -13.32 5.98
N GLU A 177 6.31 -13.50 5.98
CA GLU A 177 6.96 -14.50 5.14
C GLU A 177 6.50 -15.93 5.49
N GLU A 178 6.41 -16.25 6.78
CA GLU A 178 6.02 -17.58 7.26
C GLU A 178 4.56 -17.89 6.93
N PHE A 179 3.68 -16.90 7.10
CA PHE A 179 2.24 -17.09 7.01
C PHE A 179 1.68 -16.87 5.60
N PHE A 180 2.16 -15.88 4.83
CA PHE A 180 1.56 -15.52 3.54
C PHE A 180 2.30 -16.06 2.32
N SER A 181 3.63 -16.20 2.33
CA SER A 181 4.39 -16.39 1.08
C SER A 181 4.00 -17.64 0.29
N LYS A 182 3.75 -18.77 0.97
CA LYS A 182 3.28 -20.00 0.31
C LYS A 182 1.91 -19.81 -0.35
N HIS A 183 1.04 -19.02 0.26
CA HIS A 183 -0.31 -18.75 -0.27
C HIS A 183 -0.27 -17.77 -1.43
N LEU A 184 0.59 -16.75 -1.36
CA LEU A 184 0.81 -15.80 -2.45
C LEU A 184 1.35 -16.50 -3.71
N LEU A 185 2.29 -17.43 -3.54
CA LEU A 185 2.80 -18.26 -4.63
C LEU A 185 1.72 -19.19 -5.19
N ALA A 186 0.91 -19.82 -4.33
CA ALA A 186 -0.19 -20.67 -4.75
C ALA A 186 -1.30 -19.89 -5.50
N ALA A 187 -1.51 -18.63 -5.12
CA ALA A 187 -2.37 -17.67 -5.80
C ALA A 187 -1.77 -17.17 -7.13
N GLY A 188 -0.56 -17.58 -7.50
CA GLY A 188 0.09 -17.20 -8.75
C GLY A 188 0.86 -15.87 -8.69
N SER A 189 0.80 -15.13 -7.58
CA SER A 189 1.50 -13.86 -7.40
C SER A 189 2.96 -14.04 -6.97
N LYS A 190 3.75 -12.95 -7.04
CA LYS A 190 5.15 -12.91 -6.59
C LYS A 190 5.29 -12.14 -5.28
N PRO A 191 5.54 -12.80 -4.13
CA PRO A 191 5.84 -12.09 -2.89
C PRO A 191 7.21 -11.42 -2.97
N VAL A 192 7.24 -10.08 -3.05
CA VAL A 192 8.50 -9.32 -3.21
C VAL A 192 8.97 -8.65 -1.92
N VAL A 193 8.05 -8.27 -1.04
CA VAL A 193 8.37 -7.72 0.28
C VAL A 193 7.45 -8.33 1.33
N THR A 194 8.06 -9.05 2.26
CA THR A 194 7.44 -9.75 3.40
C THR A 194 8.36 -9.54 4.60
N THR A 195 7.92 -9.98 5.77
CA THR A 195 8.62 -9.76 7.03
C THR A 195 9.02 -11.09 7.67
N PHE A 196 10.19 -11.08 8.31
CA PHE A 196 10.82 -12.23 8.95
C PHE A 196 10.85 -12.09 10.49
N SER A 197 10.20 -11.05 11.02
CA SER A 197 10.12 -10.77 12.45
C SER A 197 8.82 -10.04 12.81
N PHE A 198 8.56 -9.88 14.11
CA PHE A 198 7.60 -8.90 14.59
C PHE A 198 8.03 -7.48 14.20
N MET A 199 7.08 -6.65 13.80
CA MET A 199 7.36 -5.30 13.33
C MET A 199 6.10 -4.41 13.38
N ALA A 200 6.28 -3.08 13.44
CA ALA A 200 5.16 -2.11 13.40
C ALA A 200 4.75 -1.75 11.96
N PRO A 201 3.58 -2.20 11.45
CA PRO A 201 3.22 -2.13 10.02
C PRO A 201 2.71 -0.75 9.63
N GLU A 202 3.65 0.17 9.48
CA GLU A 202 3.37 1.59 9.28
C GLU A 202 3.74 2.07 7.86
N ALA A 203 3.13 3.17 7.45
CA ALA A 203 3.10 3.60 6.06
C ALA A 203 4.43 4.12 5.51
N TYR A 204 5.41 4.44 6.35
CA TYR A 204 6.74 4.81 5.86
C TYR A 204 7.45 3.66 5.13
N VAL A 205 7.11 2.40 5.44
CA VAL A 205 7.63 1.24 4.70
C VAL A 205 6.93 1.15 3.35
N LEU A 206 5.59 1.25 3.35
CA LEU A 206 4.78 1.30 2.12
C LEU A 206 5.30 2.37 1.17
N GLU A 207 5.56 3.58 1.68
CA GLU A 207 6.00 4.71 0.88
C GLU A 207 7.36 4.44 0.19
N ALA A 208 8.31 3.86 0.92
CA ALA A 208 9.62 3.50 0.37
C ALA A 208 9.51 2.39 -0.70
N VAL A 209 8.67 1.38 -0.45
CA VAL A 209 8.39 0.30 -1.41
C VAL A 209 7.68 0.84 -2.65
N ALA A 210 6.69 1.71 -2.48
CA ALA A 210 5.92 2.31 -3.55
C ALA A 210 6.79 3.14 -4.50
N ARG A 211 7.71 3.97 -3.97
CA ARG A 211 8.71 4.68 -4.79
C ARG A 211 9.63 3.72 -5.53
N GLY A 212 10.12 2.68 -4.85
CA GLY A 212 10.95 1.67 -5.48
C GLY A 212 10.22 1.00 -6.65
N PHE A 213 8.98 0.60 -6.44
CA PHE A 213 8.14 -0.03 -7.45
C PHE A 213 7.92 0.88 -8.67
N ALA A 214 7.59 2.15 -8.43
CA ALA A 214 7.40 3.16 -9.47
C ALA A 214 8.68 3.42 -10.28
N ASN A 215 9.86 3.33 -9.65
CA ASN A 215 11.16 3.44 -10.32
C ASN A 215 11.72 2.08 -10.75
N GLN A 216 10.88 1.04 -10.86
CA GLN A 216 11.24 -0.27 -11.38
C GLN A 216 12.34 -1.01 -10.60
N ALA A 217 12.49 -0.73 -9.30
CA ALA A 217 13.43 -1.42 -8.43
C ALA A 217 13.23 -2.95 -8.44
N SER A 218 14.33 -3.68 -8.33
CA SER A 218 14.35 -5.13 -8.13
C SER A 218 13.82 -5.52 -6.75
N GLU A 219 13.44 -6.80 -6.57
CA GLU A 219 13.02 -7.34 -5.27
C GLU A 219 14.04 -7.05 -4.15
N ALA A 220 15.33 -7.21 -4.47
CA ALA A 220 16.46 -6.89 -3.62
C ALA A 220 16.41 -5.44 -3.11
N GLU A 221 16.23 -4.50 -4.04
CA GLU A 221 16.19 -3.07 -3.76
C GLU A 221 14.92 -2.69 -3.00
N LEU A 222 13.77 -3.30 -3.32
CA LEU A 222 12.51 -3.09 -2.59
C LEU A 222 12.67 -3.49 -1.11
N ARG A 223 13.21 -4.68 -0.84
CA ARG A 223 13.47 -5.15 0.53
C ARG A 223 14.48 -4.27 1.26
N SER A 224 15.55 -3.86 0.58
CA SER A 224 16.57 -2.96 1.14
C SER A 224 16.00 -1.59 1.49
N SER A 225 15.15 -1.02 0.63
CA SER A 225 14.45 0.26 0.87
C SER A 225 13.45 0.15 2.01
N ALA A 226 12.65 -0.93 2.06
CA ALA A 226 11.74 -1.21 3.16
C ALA A 226 12.49 -1.24 4.51
N GLY A 227 13.58 -2.02 4.58
CA GLY A 227 14.39 -2.14 5.79
C GLY A 227 15.11 -0.86 6.19
N THR A 228 15.55 -0.05 5.22
CA THR A 228 16.19 1.25 5.49
C THR A 228 15.18 2.26 6.03
N ALA A 229 13.97 2.32 5.45
CA ALA A 229 12.89 3.15 5.96
C ALA A 229 12.48 2.72 7.38
N TYR A 230 12.31 1.41 7.59
CA TYR A 230 11.99 0.87 8.91
C TYR A 230 13.06 1.21 9.96
N ALA A 231 14.34 1.04 9.63
CA ALA A 231 15.44 1.38 10.53
C ALA A 231 15.41 2.85 10.97
N LYS A 232 15.12 3.78 10.03
CA LYS A 232 15.05 5.21 10.30
C LYS A 232 13.96 5.55 11.31
N TYR A 233 12.74 5.05 11.11
CA TYR A 233 11.59 5.41 11.95
C TYR A 233 11.62 4.69 13.29
N GLN A 234 12.07 3.44 13.31
CA GLN A 234 12.19 2.64 14.54
C GLN A 234 13.48 2.92 15.32
N ARG A 235 14.36 3.78 14.79
CA ARG A 235 15.63 4.19 15.42
C ARG A 235 16.54 3.01 15.76
N ILE A 236 16.63 2.05 14.84
CA ILE A 236 17.50 0.88 14.92
C ILE A 236 18.59 0.93 13.85
N SER A 237 19.59 0.06 13.95
CA SER A 237 20.64 -0.02 12.92
C SER A 237 20.06 -0.42 11.55
N ALA A 238 20.67 0.06 10.47
CA ALA A 238 20.28 -0.33 9.11
C ALA A 238 20.33 -1.85 8.91
N LYS A 239 21.31 -2.53 9.51
CA LYS A 239 21.41 -4.00 9.49
C LYS A 239 20.19 -4.64 10.15
N ALA A 240 19.76 -4.16 11.31
CA ALA A 240 18.58 -4.68 12.01
C ALA A 240 17.30 -4.44 11.19
N GLY A 241 17.09 -3.23 10.66
CA GLY A 241 15.92 -2.95 9.83
C GLY A 241 15.89 -3.77 8.54
N LYS A 242 17.02 -3.96 7.87
CA LYS A 242 17.13 -4.85 6.70
C LYS A 242 16.89 -6.32 7.03
N ALA A 243 17.22 -6.77 8.24
CA ALA A 243 16.94 -8.14 8.68
C ALA A 243 15.43 -8.43 8.74
N VAL A 244 14.62 -7.43 9.16
CA VAL A 244 13.14 -7.54 9.21
C VAL A 244 12.56 -7.95 7.85
N PHE A 245 13.17 -7.51 6.74
CA PHE A 245 12.68 -7.77 5.38
C PHE A 245 13.56 -8.76 4.61
N GLY A 246 14.39 -9.55 5.29
CA GLY A 246 15.27 -10.54 4.65
C GLY A 246 16.34 -9.95 3.72
N ALA A 247 16.57 -8.63 3.75
CA ALA A 247 17.45 -7.93 2.82
C ALA A 247 18.95 -8.15 3.09
N ASN A 248 19.31 -8.79 4.22
CA ASN A 248 20.69 -9.11 4.57
C ASN A 248 21.18 -10.43 3.94
N ASN A 249 20.28 -11.31 3.49
CA ASN A 249 20.62 -12.67 3.08
C ASN A 249 21.08 -12.79 1.62
N GLN A 250 21.66 -11.73 1.04
CA GLN A 250 22.18 -11.77 -0.33
C GLN A 250 23.56 -12.43 -0.46
N THR A 251 23.69 -13.64 0.09
CA THR A 251 24.76 -14.56 -0.30
C THR A 251 24.17 -15.95 -0.53
N GLY A 252 23.82 -16.24 -1.78
CA GLY A 252 23.72 -17.60 -2.33
C GLY A 252 22.30 -18.18 -2.50
N PRO A 253 22.13 -19.14 -3.43
CA PRO A 253 20.85 -19.77 -3.70
C PRO A 253 20.37 -20.57 -2.48
N ILE A 254 19.11 -20.38 -2.12
CA ILE A 254 18.41 -21.15 -1.08
C ILE A 254 18.41 -22.62 -1.52
N ARG A 255 19.28 -23.45 -0.94
CA ARG A 255 19.10 -24.90 -0.96
C ARG A 255 17.91 -25.20 -0.06
N LEU A 256 16.76 -25.48 -0.68
CA LEU A 256 15.66 -26.19 -0.03
C LEU A 256 16.20 -27.52 0.50
N SER A 257 16.51 -27.59 1.79
CA SER A 257 16.64 -28.90 2.44
C SER A 257 15.22 -29.39 2.72
N LEU A 258 14.73 -30.25 1.84
CA LEU A 258 13.65 -31.16 2.18
C LEU A 258 14.14 -32.04 3.32
N ARG A 259 13.48 -31.96 4.48
CA ARG A 259 13.43 -33.04 5.47
C ARG A 259 11.97 -33.40 5.66
#